data_AF-A0A370KIB5-F1
#
_entry.id   AF-A0A370KIB5-F1
#
_cell.length_a   1.000
_cell.length_b   1.000
_cell.length_c   1.000
_cell.angle_alpha   90.00
_cell.angle_beta   90.00
_cell.angle_gamma   90.00
#
_symmetry.space_group_name_H-M   'P 1'
#
loop_
_entity.id
_entity.type
_entity.pdbx_description
1 polymer ?
#
loop_
_entity_poly.entity_id
_entity_poly.type
_entity_poly.pdbx_seq_one_letter_code
_entity_poly.pdbx_strand_id
1 'polypeptide(L)'
;MPANFDSPLTINGGTGFVQWPTGPLGSVDGYKPIRVEVWLMQQSTGAIQMTYQDEFIPGVTTWKADDPYFPPSGSLSGGLFKPGAALGTAVLITKKMGGTVQHVYWWTEEVDLKY
;
A
#
# COMPACT_ATOMS: atom_id res chain seq x y z
N MET A 1 -11.59 13.93 2.98
CA MET A 1 -10.27 13.79 3.62
C MET A 1 -9.23 13.80 2.51
N PRO A 2 -7.97 14.19 2.75
CA PRO A 2 -6.91 14.01 1.77
C PRO A 2 -6.82 12.55 1.33
N ALA A 3 -6.49 12.28 0.08
CA ALA A 3 -6.24 10.93 -0.40
C ALA A 3 -5.04 10.35 0.35
N ASN A 4 -5.09 9.07 0.71
CA ASN A 4 -4.03 8.37 1.43
C ASN A 4 -3.17 7.53 0.49
N PHE A 5 -3.65 7.24 -0.71
CA PHE A 5 -2.90 6.73 -1.86
C PHE A 5 -2.60 7.86 -2.84
N ASP A 6 -1.42 7.80 -3.47
CA ASP A 6 -1.18 8.54 -4.70
C ASP A 6 -2.07 7.97 -5.81
N SER A 7 -2.56 8.85 -6.69
CA SER A 7 -3.44 8.45 -7.78
C SER A 7 -3.01 9.15 -9.07
N PRO A 8 -2.92 8.42 -10.20
CA PRO A 8 -3.20 6.99 -10.35
C PRO A 8 -2.06 6.10 -9.85
N LEU A 9 -2.36 4.83 -9.54
CA LEU A 9 -1.36 3.79 -9.30
C LEU A 9 -0.95 3.12 -10.62
N THR A 10 0.34 2.80 -10.77
CA THR A 10 0.89 2.27 -12.01
C THR A 10 0.93 0.73 -12.01
N ILE A 11 0.40 0.11 -13.06
CA ILE A 11 0.50 -1.31 -13.36
C ILE A 11 1.79 -1.54 -14.15
N ASN A 12 2.64 -2.41 -13.65
CA ASN A 12 3.80 -2.90 -14.37
C ASN A 12 3.37 -3.74 -15.58
N GLY A 13 3.60 -3.21 -16.79
CA GLY A 13 3.16 -3.87 -18.04
C GLY A 13 3.78 -5.26 -18.31
N GLY A 14 4.91 -5.59 -17.67
CA GLY A 14 5.54 -6.90 -17.80
C GLY A 14 4.92 -7.97 -16.88
N THR A 15 4.37 -7.56 -15.74
CA THR A 15 3.87 -8.49 -14.71
C THR A 15 2.36 -8.43 -14.52
N GLY A 16 1.70 -7.33 -14.91
CA GLY A 16 0.26 -7.12 -14.71
C GLY A 16 -0.12 -6.78 -13.27
N PHE A 17 0.85 -6.39 -12.43
CA PHE A 17 0.66 -5.99 -11.04
C PHE A 17 0.92 -4.52 -10.83
N VAL A 18 0.41 -3.95 -9.75
CA VAL A 18 0.69 -2.57 -9.38
C VAL A 18 2.11 -2.47 -8.85
N GLN A 19 2.90 -1.58 -9.44
CA GLN A 19 4.29 -1.34 -9.08
C GLN A 19 4.35 -0.42 -7.86
N TRP A 20 4.52 -1.01 -6.68
CA TRP A 20 4.84 -0.34 -5.41
C TRP A 20 3.94 0.87 -5.12
N PRO A 21 2.73 0.66 -4.59
CA PRO A 21 1.84 1.77 -4.25
C PRO A 21 2.50 2.71 -3.25
N THR A 22 2.19 4.00 -3.39
CA THR A 22 2.70 5.10 -2.56
C THR A 22 1.55 5.96 -2.07
N GLY A 23 1.84 6.83 -1.11
CA GLY A 23 0.92 7.86 -0.67
C GLY A 23 1.50 8.77 0.40
N PRO A 24 0.78 9.84 0.78
CA PRO A 24 1.21 10.72 1.85
C PRO A 24 1.24 9.98 3.18
N LEU A 25 2.29 10.23 3.97
CA LEU A 25 2.39 9.77 5.34
C LEU A 25 2.13 10.96 6.26
N GLY A 26 0.98 10.95 6.92
CA GLY A 26 0.65 11.97 7.92
C GLY A 26 1.67 11.96 9.06
N SER A 27 2.02 13.14 9.57
CA SER A 27 2.80 13.25 10.80
C SER A 27 1.96 12.71 11.97
N VAL A 28 2.43 11.65 12.62
CA VAL A 28 1.81 11.13 13.84
C VAL A 28 2.68 11.58 15.01
N ASP A 29 2.35 12.72 15.60
CA ASP A 29 3.18 13.38 16.63
C ASP A 29 3.53 12.43 17.78
N GLY A 30 4.83 12.28 18.07
CA GLY A 30 5.32 11.38 19.12
C GLY A 30 5.36 9.90 18.73
N TYR A 31 4.97 9.56 17.51
CA TYR A 31 4.98 8.20 16.97
C TYR A 31 5.92 8.10 15.77
N LYS A 32 6.59 6.95 15.67
CA LYS A 32 7.36 6.57 14.50
C LYS A 32 6.58 5.53 13.68
N PRO A 33 6.45 5.68 12.36
CA PRO A 33 6.00 4.60 11.51
C PRO A 33 6.98 3.43 11.59
N ILE A 34 6.46 2.20 11.61
CA ILE A 34 7.27 0.98 11.65
C ILE A 34 6.84 -0.03 10.60
N ARG A 35 5.64 0.09 10.06
CA ARG A 35 5.17 -0.75 8.95
C ARG A 35 4.01 -0.09 8.24
N VAL A 36 3.93 -0.18 6.92
CA VAL A 36 2.65 -0.07 6.20
C VAL A 36 2.39 -1.37 5.47
N GLU A 37 1.16 -1.84 5.51
CA GLU A 37 0.69 -2.98 4.71
C GLU A 37 -0.42 -2.48 3.78
N VAL A 38 -0.41 -2.94 2.53
CA VAL A 38 -1.31 -2.47 1.47
C VAL A 38 -1.94 -3.67 0.79
N TRP A 39 -3.26 -3.61 0.60
CA TRP A 39 -4.05 -4.54 -0.19
C TRP A 39 -4.67 -3.78 -1.35
N LEU A 40 -4.43 -4.26 -2.57
CA LEU A 40 -5.10 -3.79 -3.78
C LEU A 40 -5.98 -4.90 -4.31
N MET A 41 -7.23 -4.57 -4.65
CA MET A 41 -8.22 -5.52 -5.15
C MET A 41 -8.97 -4.91 -6.32
N GLN A 42 -9.14 -5.64 -7.42
CA GLN A 42 -9.91 -5.18 -8.56
C GLN A 42 -11.03 -6.15 -8.90
N GLN A 43 -12.28 -5.68 -8.76
CA GLN A 43 -13.47 -6.51 -8.97
C GLN A 43 -13.58 -7.04 -10.41
N SER A 44 -13.27 -6.23 -11.42
CA SER A 44 -13.45 -6.58 -12.83
C SER A 44 -12.54 -7.71 -13.31
N THR A 45 -11.41 -7.91 -12.64
CA THR A 45 -10.40 -8.91 -13.00
C THR A 45 -10.25 -9.99 -11.95
N GLY A 46 -10.73 -9.77 -10.72
CA GLY A 46 -10.44 -10.62 -9.57
C GLY A 46 -8.98 -10.54 -9.12
N ALA A 47 -8.25 -9.49 -9.54
CA ALA A 47 -6.86 -9.28 -9.15
C ALA A 47 -6.76 -8.87 -7.68
N ILE A 48 -5.80 -9.46 -6.97
CA ILE A 48 -5.49 -9.15 -5.57
C ILE A 48 -3.97 -9.08 -5.43
N GLN A 49 -3.47 -8.07 -4.73
CA GLN A 49 -2.06 -7.92 -4.41
C GLN A 49 -1.92 -7.39 -2.98
N MET A 50 -0.94 -7.92 -2.26
CA MET A 50 -0.53 -7.41 -0.95
C MET A 50 0.93 -7.01 -0.99
N THR A 51 1.23 -5.78 -0.58
CA THR A 51 2.60 -5.27 -0.42
C THR A 51 2.78 -4.64 0.96
N TYR A 52 4.02 -4.43 1.38
CA TYR A 52 4.34 -3.77 2.63
C TYR A 52 5.63 -2.96 2.53
N GLN A 53 5.90 -2.21 3.59
CA GLN A 53 7.17 -1.54 3.88
C GLN A 53 7.37 -1.62 5.39
N ASP A 54 8.56 -1.99 5.86
CA ASP A 54 8.92 -2.07 7.28
C ASP A 54 10.04 -1.08 7.68
N GLU A 55 10.73 -0.49 6.72
CA GLU A 55 11.79 0.49 6.95
C GLU A 55 11.33 1.92 6.60
N PHE A 56 11.37 2.81 7.60
CA PHE A 56 11.07 4.23 7.44
C PHE A 56 12.27 5.07 7.88
N ILE A 57 12.76 5.93 6.98
CA ILE A 57 13.79 6.91 7.31
C ILE A 57 13.21 8.04 8.18
N PRO A 58 13.98 8.64 9.10
CA PRO A 58 13.52 9.80 9.87
C PRO A 58 13.07 10.96 8.97
N GLY A 59 11.92 11.55 9.30
CA GLY A 59 11.37 12.70 8.56
C GLY A 59 10.68 12.37 7.23
N VAL A 60 10.46 11.09 6.94
CA VAL A 60 9.73 10.67 5.73
C VAL A 60 8.27 11.15 5.77
N THR A 61 7.81 11.74 4.67
CA THR A 61 6.46 12.30 4.50
C THR A 61 5.59 11.49 3.55
N THR A 62 6.11 10.35 3.07
CA THR A 62 5.44 9.44 2.14
C THR A 62 5.70 8.00 2.57
N TRP A 63 4.75 7.12 2.29
CA TRP A 63 4.97 5.67 2.38
C TRP A 63 5.10 5.09 0.97
N LYS A 64 5.78 3.95 0.87
CA LYS A 64 5.96 3.21 -0.39
C LYS A 64 6.01 1.73 -0.05
N ALA A 65 4.96 0.98 -0.34
CA ALA A 65 4.90 -0.45 -0.06
C ALA A 65 5.61 -1.23 -1.15
N ASP A 66 6.95 -1.28 -1.06
CA ASP A 66 7.86 -1.83 -2.07
C ASP A 66 8.31 -3.27 -1.84
N ASP A 67 7.81 -3.94 -0.80
CA ASP A 67 8.00 -5.36 -0.60
C ASP A 67 6.73 -6.17 -0.91
N PRO A 68 6.82 -7.25 -1.70
CA PRO A 68 5.69 -8.12 -1.97
C PRO A 68 5.39 -9.03 -0.76
N TYR A 69 4.13 -9.05 -0.31
CA TYR A 69 3.64 -10.05 0.64
C TYR A 69 2.88 -11.16 -0.09
N PHE A 70 1.97 -10.78 -1.00
CA PHE A 70 1.21 -11.72 -1.82
C PHE A 70 1.02 -11.18 -3.24
N PRO A 71 1.22 -12.02 -4.26
CA PRO A 71 1.69 -13.41 -4.18
C PRO A 71 3.20 -13.50 -3.85
N PRO A 72 3.62 -14.51 -3.05
CA PRO A 72 5.02 -14.77 -2.77
C PRO A 72 5.65 -15.43 -4.00
N SER A 73 6.13 -14.63 -4.96
CA SER A 73 6.92 -15.07 -6.12
C SER A 73 6.49 -16.42 -6.72
N GLY A 74 5.26 -16.52 -7.22
CA GLY A 74 4.74 -17.79 -7.73
C GLY A 74 3.28 -17.69 -8.15
N SER A 75 2.98 -18.21 -9.34
CA SER A 75 1.68 -18.32 -10.01
C SER A 75 0.47 -17.87 -9.19
N LEU A 76 -0.08 -16.71 -9.58
CA LEU A 76 -1.38 -16.25 -9.14
C LEU A 76 -2.49 -17.21 -9.58
N SER A 77 -3.37 -17.56 -8.66
CA SER A 77 -4.74 -18.02 -8.98
C SER A 77 -5.74 -16.86 -9.11
N GLY A 78 -5.31 -15.61 -8.86
CA GLY A 78 -6.09 -14.38 -9.09
C GLY A 78 -5.82 -13.77 -10.47
N GLY A 79 -6.74 -12.94 -10.95
CA GLY A 79 -6.56 -12.24 -12.22
C GLY A 79 -5.42 -11.21 -12.17
N LEU A 80 -5.05 -10.67 -13.33
CA LEU A 80 -4.10 -9.56 -13.44
C LEU A 80 -4.84 -8.22 -13.41
N PHE A 81 -4.21 -7.18 -12.86
CA PHE A 81 -4.79 -5.84 -12.87
C PHE A 81 -4.89 -5.30 -14.30
N LYS A 82 -5.93 -4.50 -14.54
CA LYS A 82 -6.18 -3.74 -15.76
C LYS A 82 -6.45 -2.27 -15.40
N PRO A 83 -6.25 -1.33 -16.35
CA PRO A 83 -6.58 0.06 -16.10
C PRO A 83 -8.04 0.25 -15.67
N GLY A 84 -8.26 1.22 -14.78
CA GLY A 84 -9.57 1.53 -14.21
C GLY A 84 -9.60 1.38 -12.68
N ALA A 85 -10.80 1.45 -12.12
CA ALA A 85 -10.99 1.46 -10.67
C ALA A 85 -10.55 0.15 -10.00
N ALA A 86 -9.96 0.30 -8.82
CA ALA A 86 -9.65 -0.75 -7.86
C ALA A 86 -9.91 -0.24 -6.44
N LEU A 87 -9.95 -1.14 -5.47
CA LEU A 87 -10.04 -0.83 -4.06
C LEU A 87 -8.65 -0.93 -3.43
N GLY A 88 -8.19 0.16 -2.81
CA GLY A 88 -6.98 0.18 -2.00
C GLY A 88 -7.32 0.22 -0.52
N THR A 89 -6.78 -0.71 0.24
CA THR A 89 -6.79 -0.70 1.71
C THR A 89 -5.36 -0.64 2.19
N ALA A 90 -5.07 0.16 3.20
CA ALA A 90 -3.78 0.10 3.85
C ALA A 90 -3.86 0.29 5.36
N VAL A 91 -2.87 -0.26 6.04
CA VAL A 91 -2.73 -0.28 7.49
C VAL A 91 -1.34 0.24 7.84
N LEU A 92 -1.28 1.41 8.46
CA LEU A 92 -0.08 1.96 9.04
C LEU A 92 0.04 1.52 10.49
N ILE A 93 1.14 0.84 10.80
CA ILE A 93 1.55 0.49 12.14
C ILE A 93 2.61 1.48 12.58
N THR A 94 2.37 2.10 13.73
CA THR A 94 3.30 3.05 14.36
C THR A 94 3.65 2.60 15.76
N LYS A 95 4.70 3.18 16.33
CA LYS A 95 5.14 2.95 17.69
C LYS A 95 5.46 4.27 18.36
N LYS A 96 5.06 4.47 19.62
CA LYS A 96 5.48 5.67 20.36
C LYS A 96 7.01 5.71 20.45
N MET A 97 7.62 6.88 20.26
CA MET A 97 9.07 7.03 20.45
C MET A 97 9.45 6.63 21.88
N GLY A 98 10.41 5.70 22.02
CA GLY A 98 10.82 5.13 23.31
C GLY A 98 9.83 4.14 23.95
N GLY A 99 8.67 3.88 23.33
CA GLY A 99 7.66 2.94 23.84
C GLY A 99 7.75 1.54 23.22
N THR A 100 6.96 0.61 23.74
CA THR A 100 6.75 -0.75 23.20
C THR A 100 5.40 -0.93 22.52
N VAL A 101 4.41 -0.11 22.87
CA VAL A 101 3.04 -0.19 22.36
C VAL A 101 2.95 0.27 20.90
N GLN A 102 2.28 -0.54 20.08
CA GLN A 102 1.98 -0.24 18.68
C GLN A 102 0.59 0.40 18.54
N HIS A 103 0.45 1.29 17.57
CA HIS A 103 -0.82 1.91 17.19
C HIS A 103 -1.07 1.69 15.71
N VAL A 104 -2.34 1.49 15.35
CA VAL A 104 -2.74 1.12 14.00
C VAL A 104 -3.68 2.19 13.44
N TYR A 105 -3.40 2.63 12.23
CA TYR A 105 -4.25 3.51 11.44
C TYR A 105 -4.62 2.77 10.16
N TRP A 106 -5.91 2.66 9.85
CA TRP A 106 -6.37 2.03 8.62
C TRP A 106 -7.11 3.05 7.76
N TRP A 107 -6.92 2.96 6.45
CA TRP A 107 -7.78 3.60 5.46
C TRP A 107 -8.13 2.66 4.31
N THR A 108 -9.27 2.93 3.68
CA THR A 108 -9.75 2.22 2.49
C THR A 108 -10.36 3.25 1.54
N GLU A 109 -9.96 3.24 0.27
CA GLU A 109 -10.50 4.13 -0.75
C GLU A 109 -10.44 3.51 -2.16
N GLU A 110 -11.22 4.08 -3.09
CA GLU A 110 -11.12 3.74 -4.50
C GLU A 110 -9.84 4.38 -5.09
N VAL A 111 -9.11 3.61 -5.88
CA VAL A 111 -7.88 4.03 -6.57
C VAL A 111 -8.04 3.80 -8.07
N ASP A 112 -7.46 4.69 -8.87
CA ASP A 112 -7.43 4.54 -10.33
C ASP A 112 -6.12 3.85 -10.74
N LEU A 113 -6.22 2.80 -11.57
CA LEU A 113 -5.06 2.07 -12.09
C LEU A 113 -4.78 2.46 -13.54
N LYS A 114 -3.50 2.64 -13.89
CA LYS A 114 -3.04 2.90 -15.28
C LYS A 114 -1.79 2.10 -15.60
N TYR A 115 -1.46 1.96 -16.87
CA TYR A 115 -0.15 1.44 -17.29
C TYR A 115 0.94 2.49 -17.16
#